data_AF-A0A7C9AYM1-F1
#
_entry.id   AF-A0A7C9AYM1-F1
#
_cell.length_a   1.000
_cell.length_b   1.000
_cell.length_c   1.000
_cell.angle_alpha   90.00
_cell.angle_beta   90.00
_cell.angle_gamma   90.00
#
_symmetry.space_group_name_H-M   'P 1'
#
loop_
_entity.id
_entity.type
_entity.pdbx_description
1 polymer ?
#
loop_
_entity_poly.entity_id
_entity_poly.type
_entity_poly.pdbx_seq_one_letter_code
_entity_poly.pdbx_strand_id
1 'polypeptide(L)'
;MEKTCTLLVHFDKGTPALANEIKEALEGNDVPAKVDAMKKAIMLLLNGETIPQLFITIVRYVLPSEDHTIQKLLLLYLEIIDKTDSQGRVLPEMILICQNLRNNLQHPNEYIRGVTLRFLCRLNETEIIEPLIPSVLSNLEHRHPFVRRNAILAVMSIYKLPQGEQLLGDAPETIEKVLSTEPDPSAKRNAFLMLFTCAQERAVNYLFTHIDRILDWG
;
A
#
# COMPACT_ATOMS: atom_id res chain seq x y z
N MET A 1 -6.35 19.89 -22.17
CA MET A 1 -6.41 19.55 -20.73
C MET A 1 -7.65 18.70 -20.51
N GLU A 2 -7.48 17.39 -20.39
CA GLU A 2 -8.57 16.52 -19.92
C GLU A 2 -8.86 16.90 -18.47
N LYS A 3 -10.07 17.39 -18.20
CA LYS A 3 -10.52 17.69 -16.85
C LYS A 3 -10.93 16.37 -16.21
N THR A 4 -10.32 16.02 -15.09
CA THR A 4 -10.78 14.94 -14.24
C THR A 4 -12.24 15.19 -13.85
N CYS A 5 -13.13 14.31 -14.27
CA CYS A 5 -14.55 14.40 -13.94
C CYS A 5 -14.81 13.50 -12.73
N THR A 6 -15.23 14.09 -11.61
CA THR A 6 -15.64 13.32 -10.43
C THR A 6 -17.01 12.71 -10.70
N LEU A 7 -17.10 11.38 -10.80
CA LEU A 7 -18.38 10.67 -10.80
C LEU A 7 -18.85 10.57 -9.36
N LEU A 8 -19.95 11.25 -9.04
CA LEU A 8 -20.62 11.07 -7.77
C LEU A 8 -21.50 9.81 -7.85
N VAL A 9 -21.03 8.72 -7.26
CA VAL A 9 -21.82 7.49 -7.13
C VAL A 9 -22.76 7.69 -5.94
N HIS A 10 -24.02 8.00 -6.24
CA HIS A 10 -25.05 8.08 -5.21
C HIS A 10 -25.27 6.68 -4.60
N PHE A 11 -25.06 6.57 -3.30
CA PHE A 11 -25.47 5.42 -2.51
C PHE A 11 -26.56 5.89 -1.55
N ASP A 12 -27.67 5.17 -1.48
CA ASP A 12 -28.73 5.46 -0.52
C ASP A 12 -28.12 5.49 0.89
N LYS A 13 -28.41 6.55 1.65
CA LYS A 13 -27.84 6.78 2.98
C LYS A 13 -27.87 5.50 3.80
N GLY A 14 -26.76 5.16 4.45
CA GLY A 14 -26.65 3.97 5.27
C GLY A 14 -27.66 4.03 6.40
N THR A 15 -28.68 3.18 6.31
CA THR A 15 -29.59 2.96 7.43
C THR A 15 -28.87 2.12 8.49
N PRO A 16 -29.22 2.26 9.78
CA PRO A 16 -28.73 1.35 10.81
C PRO A 16 -28.99 -0.14 10.50
N ALA A 17 -30.04 -0.43 9.72
CA ALA A 17 -30.32 -1.78 9.23
C ALA A 17 -29.22 -2.29 8.29
N LEU A 18 -28.80 -1.46 7.32
CA LEU A 18 -27.72 -1.82 6.39
C LEU A 18 -26.39 -2.09 7.11
N ALA A 19 -26.09 -1.31 8.15
CA ALA A 19 -24.89 -1.53 8.98
C ALA A 19 -24.89 -2.92 9.64
N ASN A 20 -26.05 -3.34 10.15
CA ASN A 20 -26.23 -4.65 10.78
C ASN A 20 -26.16 -5.78 9.74
N GLU A 21 -26.78 -5.60 8.56
CA GLU A 21 -26.71 -6.58 7.47
C GLU A 21 -25.26 -6.81 7.00
N ILE A 22 -24.48 -5.74 6.83
CA ILE A 22 -23.06 -5.84 6.48
C ILE A 22 -22.32 -6.61 7.59
N LYS A 23 -22.56 -6.26 8.85
CA LYS A 23 -21.92 -6.93 9.98
C LYS A 23 -22.20 -8.44 9.99
N GLU A 24 -23.47 -8.84 9.88
CA GLU A 24 -23.89 -10.24 9.85
C GLU A 24 -23.26 -11.00 8.68
N ALA A 25 -23.22 -10.39 7.49
CA ALA A 25 -22.58 -10.98 6.31
C ALA A 25 -21.07 -11.16 6.49
N LEU A 26 -20.38 -10.22 7.14
CA LEU A 26 -18.95 -10.34 7.44
C LEU A 26 -18.64 -11.40 8.51
N GLU A 27 -19.54 -11.58 9.49
CA GLU A 27 -19.42 -12.61 10.53
C GLU A 27 -19.68 -14.03 10.00
N GLY A 28 -20.45 -14.16 8.92
CA GLY A 28 -20.70 -15.42 8.23
C GLY A 28 -19.43 -16.04 7.62
N ASN A 29 -19.58 -17.20 6.96
CA ASN A 29 -18.49 -17.89 6.26
C ASN A 29 -18.63 -17.85 4.73
N ASP A 30 -19.70 -17.26 4.20
CA ASP A 30 -19.95 -17.19 2.77
C ASP A 30 -19.07 -16.13 2.09
N VAL A 31 -18.14 -16.57 1.24
CA VAL A 31 -17.16 -15.69 0.57
C VAL A 31 -17.83 -14.66 -0.35
N PRO A 32 -18.78 -15.05 -1.25
CA PRO A 32 -19.54 -14.08 -2.04
C PRO A 32 -20.26 -13.02 -1.20
N ALA A 33 -20.94 -13.40 -0.12
CA ALA A 33 -21.59 -12.46 0.79
C ALA A 33 -20.58 -11.52 1.45
N LYS A 34 -19.42 -12.02 1.90
CA LYS A 34 -18.34 -11.16 2.44
C LYS A 34 -17.82 -10.16 1.42
N VAL A 35 -17.65 -10.59 0.17
CA VAL A 35 -17.20 -9.71 -0.92
C VAL A 35 -18.21 -8.59 -1.17
N ASP A 36 -19.51 -8.90 -1.20
CA ASP A 36 -20.56 -7.90 -1.35
C ASP A 36 -20.62 -6.95 -0.15
N ALA A 37 -20.55 -7.49 1.07
CA ALA A 37 -20.51 -6.72 2.31
C ALA A 37 -19.31 -5.79 2.38
N MET A 38 -18.11 -6.24 2.00
CA MET A 38 -16.91 -5.39 1.93
C MET A 38 -17.03 -4.27 0.90
N LYS A 39 -17.65 -4.52 -0.27
CA LYS A 39 -17.93 -3.46 -1.25
C LYS A 39 -18.90 -2.42 -0.67
N LYS A 40 -19.97 -2.85 -0.01
CA LYS A 40 -20.93 -1.97 0.67
C LYS A 40 -20.26 -1.14 1.77
N ALA A 41 -19.40 -1.76 2.59
CA ALA A 41 -18.62 -1.06 3.61
C ALA A 41 -17.75 0.06 3.02
N ILE A 42 -17.04 -0.23 1.92
CA ILE A 42 -16.21 0.76 1.22
C ILE A 42 -17.08 1.89 0.64
N MET A 43 -18.22 1.56 0.03
CA MET A 43 -19.14 2.56 -0.51
C MET A 43 -19.69 3.51 0.57
N LEU A 44 -20.03 2.99 1.75
CA LEU A 44 -20.46 3.81 2.89
C LEU A 44 -19.36 4.79 3.32
N LEU A 45 -18.13 4.29 3.48
CA LEU A 45 -16.99 5.14 3.83
C LEU A 45 -16.72 6.23 2.80
N LEU A 46 -16.78 5.91 1.51
CA LEU A 46 -16.59 6.88 0.43
C LEU A 46 -17.67 7.97 0.39
N ASN A 47 -18.86 7.67 0.90
CA ASN A 47 -19.95 8.65 1.06
C ASN A 47 -19.85 9.46 2.37
N GLY A 48 -18.79 9.26 3.16
CA GLY A 48 -18.55 9.97 4.43
C GLY A 48 -19.27 9.35 5.62
N GLU A 49 -19.87 8.17 5.47
CA GLU A 49 -20.52 7.46 6.58
C GLU A 49 -19.54 6.50 7.25
N THR A 50 -19.15 6.82 8.48
CA THR A 50 -18.26 5.98 9.28
C THR A 50 -19.05 5.13 10.27
N ILE A 51 -18.77 3.83 10.31
CA ILE A 51 -19.37 2.89 11.26
C ILE A 51 -18.26 2.24 12.08
N PRO A 52 -17.86 2.81 13.23
CA PRO A 52 -16.71 2.32 14.00
C PRO A 52 -16.79 0.83 14.38
N GLN A 53 -18.00 0.34 14.67
CA GLN A 53 -18.20 -1.09 15.01
C GLN A 53 -17.82 -2.03 13.85
N LEU A 54 -17.93 -1.56 12.61
CA LEU A 54 -17.61 -2.36 11.43
C LEU A 54 -16.11 -2.63 11.33
N PHE A 55 -15.27 -1.71 11.79
CA PHE A 55 -13.82 -1.89 11.80
C PHE A 55 -13.42 -3.10 12.66
N ILE A 56 -14.00 -3.24 13.85
CA ILE A 56 -13.75 -4.39 14.73
C ILE A 56 -14.18 -5.70 14.09
N THR A 57 -15.35 -5.72 13.44
CA THR A 57 -15.83 -6.89 12.68
C THR A 57 -14.88 -7.24 11.53
N ILE A 58 -14.38 -6.26 10.79
CA ILE A 58 -13.43 -6.48 9.69
C ILE A 58 -12.12 -7.05 10.22
N VAL A 59 -11.56 -6.48 11.29
CA VAL A 59 -10.32 -6.97 11.91
C VAL A 59 -10.48 -8.43 12.38
N ARG A 60 -11.66 -8.80 12.88
CA ARG A 60 -11.91 -10.16 13.39
C ARG A 60 -12.23 -11.20 12.31
N TYR A 61 -13.02 -10.85 11.31
CA TYR A 61 -13.61 -11.84 10.37
C TYR A 61 -13.18 -11.70 8.92
N VAL A 62 -12.53 -10.59 8.56
CA VAL A 62 -12.06 -10.30 7.19
C VAL A 62 -10.55 -10.37 7.11
N LEU A 63 -9.83 -9.75 8.07
CA LEU A 63 -8.37 -9.79 8.16
C LEU A 63 -7.76 -11.20 8.05
N PRO A 64 -8.30 -12.25 8.71
CA PRO A 64 -7.75 -13.61 8.61
C PRO A 64 -8.15 -14.36 7.34
N SER A 65 -8.94 -13.77 6.43
CA SER A 65 -9.41 -14.46 5.22
C SER A 65 -8.25 -14.75 4.26
N GLU A 66 -8.20 -15.95 3.70
CA GLU A 66 -7.22 -16.32 2.67
C GLU A 66 -7.67 -15.94 1.24
N ASP A 67 -8.93 -15.50 1.06
CA ASP A 67 -9.45 -15.15 -0.24
C ASP A 67 -8.79 -13.87 -0.78
N HIS A 68 -8.22 -13.95 -1.98
CA HIS A 68 -7.49 -12.84 -2.59
C HIS A 68 -8.38 -11.63 -2.91
N THR A 69 -9.66 -11.84 -3.21
CA THR A 69 -10.60 -10.76 -3.50
C THR A 69 -10.92 -10.00 -2.21
N ILE A 70 -11.17 -10.73 -1.13
CA ILE A 70 -11.39 -10.18 0.20
C ILE A 70 -10.15 -9.40 0.67
N GLN A 71 -8.95 -9.97 0.55
CA GLN A 71 -7.70 -9.29 0.91
C GLN A 71 -7.49 -7.99 0.12
N LYS A 72 -7.81 -7.98 -1.18
CA LYS A 72 -7.74 -6.77 -1.99
C LYS A 72 -8.74 -5.70 -1.53
N LEU A 73 -9.97 -6.09 -1.21
CA LEU A 73 -10.99 -5.17 -0.68
C LEU A 73 -10.61 -4.66 0.71
N LEU A 74 -9.99 -5.50 1.54
CA LEU A 74 -9.46 -5.10 2.83
C LEU A 74 -8.41 -4.00 2.69
N LEU A 75 -7.44 -4.13 1.78
CA LEU A 75 -6.44 -3.07 1.54
C LEU A 75 -7.09 -1.75 1.09
N LEU A 76 -8.12 -1.81 0.23
CA LEU A 76 -8.87 -0.61 -0.18
C LEU A 76 -9.62 0.03 0.99
N TYR A 77 -10.26 -0.79 1.83
CA TYR A 77 -10.91 -0.32 3.05
C TYR A 77 -9.90 0.36 3.98
N LEU A 78 -8.75 -0.27 4.21
CA LEU A 78 -7.67 0.27 5.05
C LEU A 78 -7.08 1.56 4.49
N GLU A 79 -7.10 1.78 3.17
CA GLU A 79 -6.64 3.04 2.57
C GLU A 79 -7.52 4.21 2.99
N ILE A 80 -8.83 3.99 3.14
CA ILE A 80 -9.84 5.04 3.35
C ILE A 80 -10.04 5.39 4.83
N ILE A 81 -9.92 4.42 5.75
CA ILE A 81 -10.20 4.69 7.17
C ILE A 81 -9.17 5.60 7.83
N ASP A 82 -9.61 6.33 8.86
CA ASP A 82 -8.72 6.97 9.82
C ASP A 82 -8.01 5.92 10.66
N LYS A 83 -6.68 6.00 10.71
CA LYS A 83 -5.80 5.03 11.41
C LYS A 83 -5.42 5.51 12.81
N THR A 84 -5.86 6.71 13.17
CA THR A 84 -5.57 7.37 14.44
C THR A 84 -6.85 7.71 15.19
N ASP A 85 -6.76 7.78 16.52
CA ASP A 85 -7.82 8.30 17.36
C ASP A 85 -7.92 9.84 17.27
N SER A 86 -8.90 10.42 17.97
CA SER A 86 -9.09 11.89 18.07
C SER A 86 -7.90 12.66 18.65
N GLN A 87 -6.94 11.97 19.29
CA GLN A 87 -5.73 12.55 19.86
C GLN A 87 -4.51 12.35 18.94
N GLY A 88 -4.70 11.77 17.74
CA GLY A 88 -3.63 11.50 16.79
C GLY A 88 -2.79 10.25 17.09
N ARG A 89 -3.21 9.41 18.04
CA ARG A 89 -2.51 8.16 18.36
C ARG A 89 -3.01 7.02 17.48
N VAL A 90 -2.12 6.15 17.02
CA VAL A 90 -2.50 5.00 16.21
C VAL A 90 -3.46 4.08 16.95
N LEU A 91 -4.49 3.59 16.25
CA LEU A 91 -5.49 2.69 16.83
C LEU A 91 -4.85 1.35 17.25
N PRO A 92 -5.17 0.77 18.42
CA PRO A 92 -4.59 -0.48 18.89
C PRO A 92 -4.74 -1.65 17.91
N GLU A 93 -5.85 -1.70 17.17
CA GLU A 93 -6.13 -2.72 16.15
C GLU A 93 -5.11 -2.69 15.00
N MET A 94 -4.44 -1.56 14.78
CA MET A 94 -3.39 -1.45 13.76
C MET A 94 -2.22 -2.38 14.04
N ILE A 95 -2.01 -2.84 15.28
CA ILE A 95 -1.00 -3.84 15.60
C ILE A 95 -1.26 -5.14 14.83
N LEU A 96 -2.52 -5.61 14.78
CA LEU A 96 -2.90 -6.82 14.05
C LEU A 96 -2.78 -6.61 12.54
N ILE A 97 -3.14 -5.42 12.06
CA ILE A 97 -3.01 -5.06 10.65
C ILE A 97 -1.52 -5.01 10.25
N CYS A 98 -0.65 -4.42 11.05
CA CYS A 98 0.80 -4.43 10.83
C CYS A 98 1.34 -5.84 10.72
N GLN A 99 0.93 -6.76 11.61
CA GLN A 99 1.35 -8.15 11.54
C GLN A 99 0.86 -8.83 10.24
N ASN A 100 -0.38 -8.58 9.83
CA ASN A 100 -0.91 -9.11 8.57
C ASN A 100 -0.16 -8.54 7.35
N LEU A 101 0.09 -7.23 7.30
CA LEU A 101 0.84 -6.58 6.23
C LEU A 101 2.27 -7.14 6.15
N ARG A 102 2.93 -7.36 7.29
CA ARG A 102 4.26 -7.98 7.35
C ARG A 102 4.25 -9.40 6.77
N ASN A 103 3.25 -10.20 7.12
CA ASN A 103 3.07 -11.54 6.55
C ASN A 103 2.84 -11.46 5.03
N ASN A 104 2.04 -10.51 4.56
CA ASN A 104 1.77 -10.31 3.13
C ASN A 104 3.04 -9.91 2.34
N LEU A 105 3.92 -9.08 2.92
CA LEU A 105 5.21 -8.72 2.32
C LEU A 105 6.16 -9.91 2.19
N GLN A 106 5.95 -10.98 2.98
CA GLN A 106 6.74 -12.20 2.96
C GLN A 106 5.99 -13.38 2.30
N HIS A 107 4.79 -13.15 1.78
CA HIS A 107 3.92 -14.18 1.24
C HIS A 107 4.53 -14.87 0.00
N PRO A 108 4.38 -16.18 -0.23
CA PRO A 108 4.94 -16.85 -1.40
C PRO A 108 4.42 -16.30 -2.75
N ASN A 109 3.18 -15.80 -2.78
CA ASN A 109 2.57 -15.18 -3.95
C ASN A 109 3.07 -13.75 -4.19
N GLU A 110 3.69 -13.53 -5.35
CA GLU A 110 4.25 -12.24 -5.78
C GLU A 110 3.19 -11.15 -5.96
N TYR A 111 1.96 -11.52 -6.33
CA TYR A 111 0.86 -10.58 -6.47
C TYR A 111 0.47 -9.98 -5.13
N ILE A 112 0.39 -10.81 -4.08
CA ILE A 112 0.07 -10.37 -2.70
C ILE A 112 1.14 -9.38 -2.23
N ARG A 113 2.43 -9.73 -2.35
CA ARG A 113 3.53 -8.82 -2.03
C ARG A 113 3.40 -7.48 -2.76
N GLY A 114 3.17 -7.53 -4.07
CA GLY A 114 3.11 -6.31 -4.88
C GLY A 114 1.88 -5.43 -4.61
N VAL A 115 0.70 -6.00 -4.31
CA VAL A 115 -0.46 -5.19 -3.90
C VAL A 115 -0.23 -4.55 -2.53
N THR A 116 0.39 -5.27 -1.60
CA THR A 116 0.73 -4.75 -0.27
C THR A 116 1.76 -3.63 -0.38
N LEU A 117 2.82 -3.79 -1.18
CA LEU A 117 3.81 -2.72 -1.43
C LEU A 117 3.18 -1.47 -2.05
N ARG A 118 2.21 -1.61 -2.97
CA ARG A 118 1.44 -0.46 -3.49
C ARG A 118 0.60 0.21 -2.42
N PHE A 119 -0.04 -0.57 -1.57
CA PHE A 119 -0.81 -0.05 -0.44
C PHE A 119 0.07 0.76 0.52
N LEU A 120 1.30 0.31 0.81
CA LEU A 120 2.24 1.06 1.65
C LEU A 120 2.61 2.43 1.08
N CYS A 121 2.51 2.64 -0.24
CA CYS A 121 2.73 3.95 -0.86
C CYS A 121 1.63 4.98 -0.51
N ARG A 122 0.54 4.54 0.14
CA ARG A 122 -0.61 5.36 0.54
C ARG A 122 -0.71 5.58 2.04
N LEU A 123 0.19 4.97 2.82
CA LEU A 123 0.24 5.14 4.27
C LEU A 123 1.09 6.36 4.64
N ASN A 124 0.66 7.06 5.69
CA ASN A 124 1.37 8.24 6.21
C ASN A 124 1.84 8.04 7.66
N GLU A 125 1.29 7.05 8.36
CA GLU A 125 1.52 6.80 9.78
C GLU A 125 2.85 6.07 9.97
N THR A 126 3.88 6.81 10.40
CA THR A 126 5.25 6.29 10.56
C THR A 126 5.32 5.11 11.53
N GLU A 127 4.56 5.14 12.63
CA GLU A 127 4.47 4.04 13.61
C GLU A 127 3.99 2.71 13.00
N ILE A 128 3.17 2.76 11.94
CA ILE A 128 2.70 1.57 11.22
C ILE A 128 3.75 1.09 10.21
N ILE A 129 4.46 2.04 9.59
CA ILE A 129 5.41 1.77 8.50
C ILE A 129 6.75 1.25 9.04
N GLU A 130 7.26 1.83 10.11
CA GLU A 130 8.55 1.49 10.73
C GLU A 130 8.77 -0.03 10.92
N PRO A 131 7.84 -0.80 11.53
CA PRO A 131 8.03 -2.24 11.69
C PRO A 131 8.03 -3.04 10.38
N LEU A 132 7.56 -2.44 9.28
CA LEU A 132 7.47 -3.08 7.96
C LEU A 132 8.72 -2.84 7.11
N ILE A 133 9.52 -1.81 7.41
CA ILE A 133 10.70 -1.39 6.63
C ILE A 133 11.64 -2.57 6.29
N PRO A 134 12.03 -3.46 7.23
CA PRO A 134 12.92 -4.57 6.88
C PRO A 134 12.33 -5.51 5.83
N SER A 135 11.02 -5.72 5.86
CA SER A 135 10.31 -6.54 4.85
C SER A 135 10.12 -5.79 3.52
N VAL A 136 10.02 -4.46 3.53
CA VAL A 136 10.01 -3.66 2.29
C VAL A 136 11.38 -3.74 1.61
N LEU A 137 12.47 -3.54 2.35
CA LEU A 137 13.83 -3.55 1.82
C LEU A 137 14.22 -4.93 1.27
N SER A 138 13.85 -6.03 1.95
CA SER A 138 14.14 -7.38 1.43
C SER A 138 13.45 -7.68 0.10
N ASN A 139 12.35 -6.99 -0.22
CA ASN A 139 11.65 -7.14 -1.49
C ASN A 139 12.34 -6.41 -2.67
N LEU A 140 13.36 -5.58 -2.41
CA LEU A 140 14.21 -4.99 -3.47
C LEU A 140 15.04 -6.06 -4.19
N GLU A 141 15.40 -7.15 -3.50
CA GLU A 141 16.19 -8.26 -4.05
C GLU A 141 15.32 -9.44 -4.51
N HIS A 142 13.99 -9.27 -4.51
CA HIS A 142 13.08 -10.35 -4.86
C HIS A 142 13.29 -10.84 -6.30
N ARG A 143 13.22 -12.16 -6.55
CA ARG A 143 13.45 -12.76 -7.89
C ARG A 143 12.58 -12.19 -9.01
N HIS A 144 11.35 -11.79 -8.68
CA HIS A 144 10.35 -11.36 -9.66
C HIS A 144 10.32 -9.83 -9.84
N PRO A 145 10.47 -9.30 -11.08
CA PRO A 145 10.51 -7.85 -11.35
C PRO A 145 9.27 -7.09 -10.84
N PHE A 146 8.09 -7.70 -10.97
CA PHE A 146 6.84 -7.14 -10.40
C PHE A 146 6.96 -6.76 -8.93
N VAL A 147 7.66 -7.54 -8.11
CA VAL A 147 7.82 -7.22 -6.68
C VAL A 147 8.82 -6.09 -6.52
N ARG A 148 10.00 -6.19 -7.14
CA ARG A 148 11.07 -5.18 -7.07
C ARG A 148 10.59 -3.79 -7.49
N ARG A 149 9.88 -3.68 -8.62
CA ARG A 149 9.36 -2.38 -9.11
C ARG A 149 8.38 -1.73 -8.13
N ASN A 150 7.59 -2.51 -7.39
CA ASN A 150 6.68 -1.98 -6.37
C ASN A 150 7.43 -1.70 -5.06
N ALA A 151 8.46 -2.48 -4.72
CA ALA A 151 9.31 -2.24 -3.56
C ALA A 151 10.06 -0.91 -3.67
N ILE A 152 10.60 -0.62 -4.86
CA ILE A 152 11.25 0.67 -5.15
C ILE A 152 10.28 1.84 -4.95
N LEU A 153 9.04 1.72 -5.42
CA LEU A 153 8.01 2.77 -5.22
C LEU A 153 7.62 2.92 -3.74
N ALA A 154 7.56 1.81 -3.00
CA ALA A 154 7.30 1.85 -1.56
C ALA A 154 8.44 2.55 -0.81
N VAL A 155 9.70 2.22 -1.10
CA VAL A 155 10.89 2.90 -0.55
C VAL A 155 10.85 4.40 -0.85
N MET A 156 10.59 4.78 -2.10
CA MET A 156 10.45 6.18 -2.49
C MET A 156 9.35 6.89 -1.69
N SER A 157 8.18 6.25 -1.53
CA SER A 157 7.03 6.85 -0.84
C SER A 157 7.31 7.02 0.65
N ILE A 158 7.92 6.02 1.30
CA ILE A 158 8.30 6.07 2.71
C ILE A 158 9.37 7.14 2.95
N TYR A 159 10.38 7.22 2.08
CA TYR A 159 11.44 8.22 2.19
C TYR A 159 10.91 9.66 2.10
N LYS A 160 9.83 9.87 1.35
CA LYS A 160 9.17 11.19 1.20
C LYS A 160 8.28 11.58 2.36
N LEU A 161 8.02 10.69 3.32
CA LEU A 161 7.23 11.02 4.50
C LEU A 161 8.00 12.00 5.40
N PRO A 162 7.30 12.73 6.29
CA PRO A 162 7.97 13.47 7.35
C PRO A 162 8.89 12.52 8.14
N GLN A 163 10.16 12.90 8.30
CA GLN A 163 11.21 12.07 8.93
C GLN A 163 11.55 10.76 8.17
N GLY A 164 11.11 10.61 6.91
CA GLY A 164 11.43 9.46 6.07
C GLY A 164 12.93 9.24 5.88
N GLU A 165 13.72 10.32 5.83
CA GLU A 165 15.19 10.26 5.79
C GLU A 165 15.79 9.60 7.04
N GLN A 166 15.16 9.74 8.22
CA GLN A 166 15.62 9.10 9.45
C GLN A 166 15.25 7.62 9.47
N LEU A 167 14.07 7.28 8.93
CA LEU A 167 13.59 5.91 8.82
C LEU A 167 14.38 5.08 7.79
N LEU A 168 14.84 5.73 6.72
CA LEU A 168 15.47 5.11 5.55
C LEU A 168 16.75 5.88 5.14
N GLY A 169 17.67 6.08 6.09
CA GLY A 169 18.86 6.92 5.87
C GLY A 169 19.74 6.49 4.70
N ASP A 170 19.85 5.20 4.43
CA ASP A 170 20.67 4.60 3.35
C ASP A 170 19.86 4.24 2.10
N ALA A 171 18.61 4.68 1.99
CA ALA A 171 17.77 4.36 0.83
C ALA A 171 18.33 4.90 -0.49
N PRO A 172 18.85 6.13 -0.60
CA PRO A 172 19.46 6.60 -1.85
C PRO A 172 20.61 5.72 -2.34
N GLU A 173 21.53 5.35 -1.45
CA GLU A 173 22.67 4.47 -1.75
C GLU A 173 22.20 3.07 -2.16
N THR A 174 21.18 2.56 -1.47
CA THR A 174 20.60 1.25 -1.76
C THR A 174 19.92 1.24 -3.13
N ILE A 175 19.13 2.27 -3.45
CA ILE A 175 18.46 2.36 -4.75
C ILE A 175 19.45 2.60 -5.89
N GLU A 176 20.55 3.31 -5.67
CA GLU A 176 21.63 3.44 -6.66
C GLU A 176 22.27 2.09 -7.01
N LYS A 177 22.55 1.26 -5.99
CA LYS A 177 23.02 -0.12 -6.21
C LYS A 177 22.00 -0.96 -6.99
N VAL A 178 20.73 -0.86 -6.64
CA VAL A 178 19.64 -1.54 -7.37
C VAL A 178 19.61 -1.06 -8.83
N LEU A 179 19.65 0.25 -9.08
CA LEU A 179 19.62 0.82 -10.43
C LEU A 179 20.79 0.33 -11.31
N SER A 180 21.95 0.09 -10.73
CA SER A 180 23.13 -0.41 -11.45
C SER A 180 23.02 -1.87 -11.89
N THR A 181 22.27 -2.70 -11.16
CA THR A 181 22.19 -4.16 -11.37
C THR A 181 20.84 -4.65 -11.89
N GLU A 182 19.77 -3.86 -11.75
CA GLU A 182 18.42 -4.23 -12.13
C GLU A 182 18.33 -4.46 -13.64
N PRO A 183 17.89 -5.63 -14.14
CA PRO A 183 17.70 -5.84 -15.58
C PRO A 183 16.35 -5.33 -16.11
N ASP A 184 15.31 -5.26 -15.29
CA ASP A 184 13.95 -4.93 -15.74
C ASP A 184 13.80 -3.41 -16.02
N PRO A 185 13.39 -3.00 -17.24
CA PRO A 185 13.25 -1.57 -17.59
C PRO A 185 12.27 -0.82 -16.69
N SER A 186 11.16 -1.45 -16.30
CA SER A 186 10.15 -0.81 -15.44
C SER A 186 10.68 -0.58 -14.02
N ALA A 187 11.42 -1.52 -13.46
CA ALA A 187 12.07 -1.38 -12.17
C ALA A 187 13.22 -0.34 -12.22
N LYS A 188 14.06 -0.37 -13.26
CA LYS A 188 15.10 0.66 -13.50
C LYS A 188 14.51 2.07 -13.53
N ARG A 189 13.45 2.27 -14.31
CA ARG A 189 12.74 3.55 -14.41
C ARG A 189 12.26 4.04 -13.05
N ASN A 190 11.71 3.14 -12.23
CA ASN A 190 11.27 3.50 -10.88
C ASN A 190 12.44 3.81 -9.95
N ALA A 191 13.57 3.10 -10.06
CA ALA A 191 14.76 3.36 -9.25
C ALA A 191 15.37 4.71 -9.60
N PHE A 192 15.50 5.02 -10.89
CA PHE A 192 15.91 6.34 -11.35
C PHE A 192 14.94 7.43 -10.90
N LEU A 193 13.62 7.20 -10.98
CA LEU A 193 12.61 8.14 -10.50
C LEU A 193 12.76 8.45 -9.00
N MET A 194 13.05 7.44 -8.19
CA MET A 194 13.31 7.63 -6.76
C MET A 194 14.55 8.49 -6.54
N LEU A 195 15.68 8.19 -7.18
CA LEU A 195 16.89 9.01 -7.06
C LEU A 195 16.65 10.43 -7.58
N PHE A 196 15.97 10.59 -8.71
CA PHE A 196 15.65 11.90 -9.25
C PHE A 196 14.83 12.75 -8.27
N THR A 197 13.90 12.11 -7.56
CA THR A 197 13.00 12.81 -6.63
C THR A 197 13.65 13.08 -5.27
N CYS A 198 14.47 12.15 -4.77
CA CYS A 198 14.94 12.14 -3.38
C CYS A 198 16.45 12.38 -3.23
N ALA A 199 17.24 12.21 -4.29
CA ALA A 199 18.70 12.29 -4.28
C ALA A 199 19.24 12.73 -5.65
N GLN A 200 18.87 13.96 -6.05
CA GLN A 200 19.06 14.47 -7.41
C GLN A 200 20.51 14.38 -7.92
N GLU A 201 21.51 14.62 -7.06
CA GLU A 201 22.92 14.50 -7.43
C GLU A 201 23.29 13.09 -7.89
N ARG A 202 22.80 12.05 -7.21
CA ARG A 202 23.01 10.64 -7.59
C ARG A 202 22.36 10.33 -8.94
N ALA A 203 21.13 10.82 -9.17
CA ALA A 203 20.44 10.65 -10.44
C ALA A 203 21.18 11.32 -11.61
N VAL A 204 21.69 12.54 -11.40
CA VAL A 204 22.47 13.28 -12.40
C VAL A 204 23.77 12.54 -12.73
N ASN A 205 24.51 12.08 -11.71
CA ASN A 205 25.73 11.29 -11.91
C ASN A 205 25.46 9.99 -12.68
N TYR A 206 24.36 9.29 -12.36
CA TYR A 206 23.95 8.11 -13.10
C TYR A 206 23.65 8.42 -14.59
N LEU A 207 22.96 9.53 -14.86
CA LEU A 207 22.65 9.94 -16.24
C LEU A 207 23.93 10.27 -17.02
N PHE A 208 24.85 11.03 -16.46
CA PHE A 208 26.10 11.40 -17.13
C PHE A 208 26.98 10.19 -17.43
N THR A 209 27.03 9.21 -16.53
CA THR A 209 27.81 7.97 -16.73
C THR A 209 27.21 7.05 -17.80
N HIS A 210 25.94 7.23 -18.17
CA HIS A 210 25.22 6.40 -19.12
C HIS A 210 24.67 7.18 -20.33
N ILE A 211 25.15 8.42 -20.56
CA ILE A 211 24.60 9.34 -21.55
C ILE A 211 24.59 8.75 -22.97
N ASP A 212 25.63 8.00 -23.32
CA ASP A 212 25.76 7.35 -24.63
C ASP A 212 24.77 6.20 -24.84
N ARG A 213 24.20 5.65 -23.76
CA ARG A 213 23.26 4.51 -23.77
C ARG A 213 21.80 4.93 -23.57
N ILE A 214 21.50 6.23 -23.50
CA ILE A 214 20.12 6.72 -23.29
C ILE A 214 19.18 6.23 -24.40
N LEU A 215 19.67 6.10 -25.63
CA LEU A 215 18.89 5.62 -26.78
C LEU A 215 18.42 4.17 -26.61
N ASP A 216 19.06 3.39 -25.74
CA ASP A 216 18.74 1.99 -25.49
C ASP A 216 17.69 1.79 -24.38
N TRP A 217 17.21 2.87 -23.74
CA TRP A 217 16.34 2.81 -22.54
C TRP A 217 14.83 2.70 -22.86
N GLY A 218 14.48 2.18 -24.03
CA GLY A 218 13.11 2.03 -24.55
C GLY A 218 12.07 1.53 -23.55
#